data_AF-A0A2L2WJH9-F1
#
_entry.id   AF-A0A2L2WJH9-F1
#
_cell.length_a   1.000
_cell.length_b   1.000
_cell.length_c   1.000
_cell.angle_alpha   90.00
_cell.angle_beta   90.00
_cell.angle_gamma   90.00
#
_symmetry.space_group_name_H-M   'P 1'
#
loop_
_entity.id
_entity.type
_entity.pdbx_description
1 polymer ?
#
loop_
_entity_poly.entity_id
_entity_poly.type
_entity_poly.pdbx_seq_one_letter_code
_entity_poly.pdbx_strand_id
1 'polypeptide(L)'
;MDEFVDVLNSFRHIENADTYVTGSNSHFLSSDIPTEFRGRGETIHVNPLSFSEFYSAVGGDKQDVWREYYTYGGLPLIQSFDTEQKKINYLKNLFETVYLSDIIERHKIKNGNEMRELVLIMASCIGASCNPTKLSNTFKSVKNVKIGSQTISNYLIYLSESFLLNKAMRYDIKGKKYINTLSKYYFADIGLRNAILDMRQQEETHIMENIIYNELVVRGYSVDVGMVEIKKPDKDGKWLRIQLEVDFIATLGSKKYYVQSALSIPDREKEIQESRSLININDSFKKIIVVKDHIMPRRNEEGILTIGLFDFLLDEDSLDI
;
A
#
# COMPACT_ATOMS: atom_id res chain seq x y z
N MET A 1 -23.91 9.75 -18.78
CA MET A 1 -24.05 8.34 -18.36
C MET A 1 -25.37 8.22 -17.60
N ASP A 2 -26.40 8.93 -18.06
CA ASP A 2 -27.38 9.52 -17.14
C ASP A 2 -28.51 8.53 -16.81
N GLU A 3 -28.57 7.41 -17.53
CA GLU A 3 -29.53 6.31 -17.32
C GLU A 3 -28.85 5.04 -16.78
N PHE A 4 -27.54 5.06 -16.48
CA PHE A 4 -26.82 3.85 -16.07
C PHE A 4 -27.41 3.21 -14.81
N VAL A 5 -27.73 4.04 -13.81
CA VAL A 5 -28.39 3.60 -12.57
C VAL A 5 -29.79 3.08 -12.84
N ASP A 6 -30.54 3.72 -13.75
CA ASP A 6 -31.91 3.32 -14.11
C ASP A 6 -31.93 1.97 -14.84
N VAL A 7 -30.98 1.73 -15.76
CA VAL A 7 -30.80 0.45 -16.45
C VAL A 7 -30.50 -0.67 -15.45
N LEU A 8 -29.54 -0.45 -14.55
CA LEU A 8 -29.22 -1.43 -13.51
C LEU A 8 -30.41 -1.69 -12.56
N ASN A 9 -31.19 -0.66 -12.22
CA ASN A 9 -32.42 -0.83 -11.46
C ASN A 9 -33.48 -1.63 -12.25
N SER A 10 -33.53 -1.50 -13.57
CA SER A 10 -34.47 -2.26 -14.42
C SER A 10 -34.18 -3.76 -14.43
N PHE A 11 -32.91 -4.17 -14.37
CA PHE A 11 -32.51 -5.59 -14.33
C PHE A 11 -33.02 -6.30 -13.08
N ARG A 12 -33.37 -5.56 -12.03
CA ARG A 12 -33.99 -6.11 -10.82
C ARG A 12 -35.35 -6.75 -11.04
N HIS A 13 -36.05 -6.41 -12.13
CA HIS A 13 -37.33 -7.01 -12.48
C HIS A 13 -37.18 -8.38 -13.16
N ILE A 14 -35.94 -8.80 -13.46
CA ILE A 14 -35.66 -10.11 -14.05
C ILE A 14 -35.57 -11.13 -12.91
N GLU A 15 -36.54 -12.05 -12.85
CA GLU A 15 -36.50 -13.14 -11.89
C GLU A 15 -35.32 -14.08 -12.16
N ASN A 16 -34.66 -14.56 -11.08
CA ASN A 16 -33.54 -15.50 -11.13
C ASN A 16 -32.30 -14.99 -11.92
N ALA A 17 -32.00 -13.69 -11.83
CA ALA A 17 -30.80 -13.10 -12.45
C ALA A 17 -29.93 -12.38 -11.42
N ASP A 18 -28.62 -12.64 -11.47
CA ASP A 18 -27.60 -11.86 -10.78
C ASP A 18 -26.97 -10.84 -11.74
N THR A 19 -26.82 -9.60 -11.29
CA THR A 19 -26.22 -8.52 -12.08
C THR A 19 -24.84 -8.18 -11.54
N TYR A 20 -23.81 -8.35 -12.37
CA TYR A 20 -22.45 -7.97 -12.03
C TYR A 20 -22.04 -6.73 -12.84
N VAL A 21 -21.48 -5.75 -12.16
CA VAL A 21 -20.92 -4.53 -12.76
C VAL A 21 -19.44 -4.50 -12.45
N THR A 22 -18.62 -4.45 -13.48
CA THR A 22 -17.17 -4.37 -13.34
C THR A 22 -16.68 -2.98 -13.75
N GLY A 23 -15.73 -2.43 -13.01
CA GLY A 23 -15.09 -1.16 -13.33
C GLY A 23 -13.63 -1.18 -12.91
N SER A 24 -12.78 -0.55 -13.71
CA SER A 24 -11.33 -0.44 -13.46
C SER A 24 -10.96 0.64 -12.42
N ASN A 25 -11.95 1.27 -11.77
CA ASN A 25 -11.73 2.38 -10.86
C ASN A 25 -12.86 2.49 -9.84
N SER A 26 -12.57 3.16 -8.73
CA SER A 26 -13.50 3.28 -7.62
C SER A 26 -14.65 4.21 -7.88
N HIS A 27 -14.67 5.01 -8.97
CA HIS A 27 -15.76 5.96 -9.25
C HIS A 27 -16.88 5.35 -10.12
N PHE A 28 -16.57 4.42 -11.02
CA PHE A 28 -17.57 3.57 -11.66
C PHE A 28 -18.19 2.54 -10.70
N LEU A 29 -17.64 2.43 -9.50
CA LEU A 29 -18.07 1.58 -8.40
C LEU A 29 -18.24 2.40 -7.10
N SER A 30 -18.24 3.73 -7.18
CA SER A 30 -18.08 4.61 -5.99
C SER A 30 -19.26 4.49 -5.08
N SER A 31 -19.06 4.95 -3.85
CA SER A 31 -20.09 5.27 -2.87
C SER A 31 -21.42 5.74 -3.48
N ASP A 32 -21.41 6.46 -4.60
CA ASP A 32 -22.62 6.89 -5.30
C ASP A 32 -23.47 5.71 -5.79
N ILE A 33 -22.88 4.65 -6.35
CA ILE A 33 -23.62 3.45 -6.77
C ILE A 33 -24.26 2.75 -5.57
N PRO A 34 -23.54 2.30 -4.51
CA PRO A 34 -24.20 1.79 -3.31
C PRO A 34 -25.17 2.81 -2.66
N THR A 35 -24.93 4.12 -2.77
CA THR A 35 -25.86 5.15 -2.27
C THR A 35 -27.16 5.18 -3.09
N GLU A 36 -27.08 5.15 -4.42
CA GLU A 36 -28.21 5.06 -5.34
C GLU A 36 -28.96 3.73 -5.21
N PHE A 37 -28.22 2.63 -5.03
CA PHE A 37 -28.80 1.32 -4.72
C PHE A 37 -29.23 1.17 -3.25
N ARG A 38 -29.01 2.19 -2.40
CA ARG A 38 -29.30 2.23 -0.96
C ARG A 38 -28.79 1.01 -0.19
N GLY A 39 -27.54 0.62 -0.43
CA GLY A 39 -26.87 -0.49 0.25
C GLY A 39 -27.31 -1.88 -0.21
N ARG A 40 -27.95 -2.00 -1.38
CA ARG A 40 -28.43 -3.28 -1.94
C ARG A 40 -27.45 -3.93 -2.92
N GLY A 41 -26.20 -3.50 -2.92
CA GLY A 41 -25.13 -4.08 -3.71
C GLY A 41 -23.94 -4.38 -2.82
N GLU A 42 -23.18 -5.40 -3.18
CA GLU A 42 -21.90 -5.75 -2.56
C GLU A 42 -20.77 -5.41 -3.53
N THR A 43 -19.70 -4.81 -3.03
CA THR A 43 -18.53 -4.45 -3.82
C THR A 43 -17.42 -5.45 -3.53
N ILE A 44 -16.98 -6.16 -4.56
CA ILE A 44 -15.82 -7.05 -4.49
C ILE A 44 -14.63 -6.29 -5.08
N HIS A 45 -13.61 -6.03 -4.26
CA HIS A 45 -12.37 -5.43 -4.73
C HIS A 45 -11.42 -6.53 -5.23
N VAL A 46 -10.99 -6.43 -6.49
CA VAL A 46 -10.05 -7.38 -7.09
C VAL A 46 -8.67 -6.72 -7.14
N ASN A 47 -7.76 -7.22 -6.31
CA ASN A 47 -6.37 -6.78 -6.26
C ASN A 47 -5.54 -7.45 -7.38
N PRO A 48 -4.35 -6.92 -7.70
CA PRO A 48 -3.30 -7.72 -8.35
C PRO A 48 -3.05 -9.02 -7.56
N LEU A 49 -2.49 -10.04 -8.21
CA LEU A 49 -2.20 -11.32 -7.57
C LEU A 49 -1.33 -11.08 -6.34
N SER A 50 -1.72 -11.67 -5.22
CA SER A 50 -0.85 -11.84 -4.06
C SER A 50 0.36 -12.69 -4.42
N PHE A 51 1.38 -12.68 -3.55
CA PHE A 51 2.57 -13.50 -3.81
C PHE A 51 2.24 -15.01 -3.80
N SER A 52 1.29 -15.45 -2.96
CA SER A 52 0.86 -16.85 -2.93
C SER A 52 0.17 -17.27 -4.23
N GLU A 53 -0.74 -16.44 -4.76
CA GLU A 53 -1.38 -16.67 -6.06
C GLU A 53 -0.36 -16.65 -7.20
N PHE A 54 0.54 -15.66 -7.20
CA PHE A 54 1.60 -15.56 -8.21
C PHE A 54 2.52 -16.79 -8.19
N TYR A 55 2.94 -17.23 -6.99
CA TYR A 55 3.76 -18.41 -6.80
C TYR A 55 3.04 -19.69 -7.21
N SER A 56 1.73 -19.80 -6.94
CA SER A 56 0.93 -20.96 -7.35
C SER A 56 0.86 -21.13 -8.86
N ALA A 57 0.87 -20.03 -9.61
CA ALA A 57 0.85 -20.02 -11.07
C ALA A 57 2.22 -20.30 -11.71
N VAL A 58 3.31 -19.75 -11.14
CA VAL A 58 4.67 -19.87 -11.70
C VAL A 58 5.37 -21.14 -11.23
N GLY A 59 5.28 -21.47 -9.94
CA GLY A 59 6.00 -22.58 -9.31
C GLY A 59 7.52 -22.39 -9.28
N GLY A 60 8.24 -23.44 -8.85
CA GLY A 60 9.72 -23.44 -8.83
C GLY A 60 10.32 -22.87 -7.53
N ASP A 61 11.54 -22.35 -7.64
CA ASP A 61 12.27 -21.80 -6.50
C ASP A 61 11.66 -20.48 -6.01
N LYS A 62 11.41 -20.38 -4.70
CA LYS A 62 10.74 -19.22 -4.10
C LYS A 62 11.53 -17.93 -4.27
N GLN A 63 12.87 -17.98 -4.24
CA GLN A 63 13.70 -16.79 -4.41
C GLN A 63 13.65 -16.30 -5.85
N ASP A 64 13.63 -17.20 -6.83
CA ASP A 64 13.49 -16.85 -8.24
C ASP A 64 12.15 -16.19 -8.52
N VAL A 65 11.06 -16.77 -8.01
CA VAL A 65 9.71 -16.20 -8.15
C VAL A 65 9.58 -14.87 -7.39
N TRP A 66 10.19 -14.75 -6.21
CA TRP A 66 10.27 -13.48 -5.49
C TRP A 66 10.93 -12.39 -6.34
N ARG A 67 12.05 -12.71 -7.02
CA ARG A 67 12.72 -11.74 -7.91
C ARG A 67 11.81 -11.27 -9.04
N GLU A 68 11.03 -12.17 -9.61
CA GLU A 68 10.08 -11.83 -10.64
C GLU A 68 8.95 -10.95 -10.10
N TYR A 69 8.35 -11.34 -8.98
CA TYR A 69 7.23 -10.63 -8.36
C TYR A 69 7.61 -9.23 -7.85
N TYR A 70 8.72 -9.09 -7.11
CA TYR A 70 9.15 -7.77 -6.62
C TYR A 70 9.60 -6.85 -7.77
N THR A 71 9.97 -7.41 -8.93
CA THR A 71 10.40 -6.61 -10.09
C THR A 71 9.21 -6.20 -10.97
N TYR A 72 8.36 -7.15 -11.35
CA TYR A 72 7.31 -6.99 -12.37
C TYR A 72 5.88 -6.95 -11.81
N GLY A 73 5.70 -7.15 -10.51
CA GLY A 73 4.40 -7.08 -9.85
C GLY A 73 3.53 -8.32 -10.03
N GLY A 74 2.30 -8.22 -9.53
CA GLY A 74 1.28 -9.27 -9.50
C GLY A 74 0.19 -9.10 -10.56
N LEU A 75 0.31 -8.16 -11.50
CA LEU A 75 -0.68 -8.03 -12.58
C LEU A 75 -0.74 -9.33 -13.42
N PRO A 76 -1.91 -10.00 -13.54
CA PRO A 76 -1.99 -11.34 -14.12
C PRO A 76 -1.39 -11.46 -15.53
N LEU A 77 -1.58 -10.45 -16.39
CA LEU A 77 -1.11 -10.50 -17.77
C LEU A 77 0.42 -10.53 -17.88
N ILE A 78 1.16 -10.12 -16.84
CA ILE A 78 2.62 -10.15 -16.80
C ILE A 78 3.17 -11.56 -17.06
N GLN A 79 2.50 -12.57 -16.53
CA GLN A 79 2.92 -13.98 -16.65
C GLN A 79 2.83 -14.51 -18.09
N SER A 80 2.06 -13.85 -18.97
CA SER A 80 1.92 -14.25 -20.38
C SER A 80 3.06 -13.79 -21.28
N PHE A 81 3.99 -12.96 -20.78
CA PHE A 81 5.07 -12.39 -21.58
C PHE A 81 6.38 -13.15 -21.39
N ASP A 82 6.97 -13.61 -22.50
CA ASP A 82 8.20 -14.42 -22.50
C ASP A 82 9.50 -13.63 -22.25
N THR A 83 9.44 -12.29 -22.31
CA THR A 83 10.64 -11.44 -22.18
C THR A 83 10.42 -10.28 -21.24
N GLU A 84 11.49 -9.90 -20.53
CA GLU A 84 11.51 -8.75 -19.63
C GLU A 84 11.08 -7.46 -20.34
N GLN A 85 11.56 -7.24 -21.57
CA GLN A 85 11.23 -6.05 -22.33
C GLN A 85 9.72 -5.96 -22.64
N LYS A 86 9.06 -7.09 -22.94
CA LYS A 86 7.60 -7.12 -23.13
C LYS A 86 6.87 -6.76 -21.83
N LYS A 87 7.29 -7.32 -20.68
CA LYS A 87 6.73 -7.00 -19.35
C LYS A 87 6.87 -5.51 -19.03
N ILE A 88 8.07 -4.96 -19.19
CA ILE A 88 8.38 -3.54 -18.95
C ILE A 88 7.53 -2.64 -19.86
N ASN A 89 7.47 -2.93 -21.16
CA ASN A 89 6.69 -2.14 -22.11
C ASN A 89 5.20 -2.18 -21.80
N TYR A 90 4.67 -3.36 -21.43
CA TYR A 90 3.28 -3.50 -21.01
C TYR A 90 2.98 -2.64 -19.77
N LEU A 91 3.80 -2.72 -18.72
CA LEU A 91 3.59 -1.94 -17.48
C LEU A 91 3.65 -0.43 -17.74
N LYS A 92 4.62 0.03 -18.56
CA LYS A 92 4.70 1.44 -18.95
C LYS A 92 3.46 1.88 -19.73
N ASN A 93 3.08 1.11 -20.75
CA ASN A 93 1.90 1.41 -21.55
C ASN A 93 0.63 1.42 -20.71
N LEU A 94 0.48 0.46 -19.79
CA LEU A 94 -0.66 0.39 -18.88
C LEU A 94 -0.74 1.62 -17.99
N PHE A 95 0.38 2.06 -17.42
CA PHE A 95 0.43 3.32 -16.65
C PHE A 95 0.03 4.53 -17.50
N GLU A 96 0.60 4.69 -18.70
CA GLU A 96 0.35 5.85 -19.55
C GLU A 96 -1.09 5.90 -20.06
N THR A 97 -1.56 4.80 -20.64
CA THR A 97 -2.78 4.75 -21.45
C THR A 97 -4.03 4.47 -20.63
N VAL A 98 -3.90 3.81 -19.49
CA VAL A 98 -5.04 3.48 -18.61
C VAL A 98 -5.00 4.37 -17.40
N TYR A 99 -4.01 4.22 -16.51
CA TYR A 99 -4.03 4.93 -15.23
C TYR A 99 -3.93 6.46 -15.38
N LEU A 100 -2.89 6.96 -16.03
CA LEU A 100 -2.64 8.39 -16.08
C LEU A 100 -3.65 9.13 -16.97
N SER A 101 -3.94 8.57 -18.16
CA SER A 101 -4.91 9.15 -19.08
C SER A 101 -6.31 9.22 -18.47
N ASP A 102 -6.80 8.13 -17.87
CA ASP A 102 -8.12 8.12 -17.23
C ASP A 102 -8.23 9.15 -16.11
N ILE A 103 -7.19 9.28 -15.27
CA ILE A 103 -7.19 10.26 -14.17
C ILE A 103 -7.25 11.70 -14.72
N ILE A 104 -6.44 12.01 -15.74
CA ILE A 104 -6.38 13.34 -16.33
C ILE A 104 -7.72 13.71 -16.97
N GLU A 105 -8.29 12.82 -17.78
CA GLU A 105 -9.54 13.06 -18.50
C GLU A 105 -10.71 13.19 -17.53
N ARG A 106 -10.83 12.27 -16.57
CA ARG A 106 -11.95 12.24 -15.62
C ARG A 106 -12.00 13.48 -14.74
N HIS A 107 -10.88 13.83 -14.13
CA HIS A 107 -10.83 14.97 -13.22
C HIS A 107 -10.57 16.29 -13.95
N LYS A 108 -10.55 16.27 -15.30
CA LYS A 108 -10.32 17.43 -16.17
C LYS A 108 -9.07 18.20 -15.75
N ILE A 109 -8.00 17.46 -15.47
CA ILE A 109 -6.75 18.01 -14.95
C ILE A 109 -6.11 18.85 -16.05
N LYS A 110 -6.07 20.16 -15.86
CA LYS A 110 -5.50 21.10 -16.85
C LYS A 110 -4.02 20.86 -17.11
N ASN A 111 -3.29 20.47 -16.07
CA ASN A 111 -1.85 20.31 -16.12
C ASN A 111 -1.45 18.85 -15.86
N GLY A 112 -1.55 18.00 -16.89
CA GLY A 112 -1.23 16.57 -16.80
C GLY A 112 0.24 16.26 -16.50
N ASN A 113 1.16 17.17 -16.83
CA ASN A 113 2.59 17.00 -16.54
C ASN A 113 2.87 17.01 -15.04
N GLU A 114 2.23 17.90 -14.28
CA GLU A 114 2.36 17.98 -12.83
C GLU A 114 1.78 16.75 -12.13
N MET A 115 0.71 16.19 -12.69
CA MET A 115 0.16 14.91 -12.23
C MET A 115 1.18 13.79 -12.41
N ARG A 116 1.75 13.65 -13.61
CA ARG A 116 2.81 12.68 -13.92
C ARG A 116 4.02 12.83 -13.00
N GLU A 117 4.48 14.05 -12.79
CA GLU A 117 5.62 14.35 -11.92
C GLU A 117 5.32 14.02 -10.46
N LEU A 118 4.09 14.25 -10.00
CA LEU A 118 3.68 13.82 -8.66
C LEU A 118 3.78 12.30 -8.54
N VAL A 119 3.29 11.54 -9.53
CA VAL A 119 3.38 10.07 -9.52
C VAL A 119 4.83 9.61 -9.49
N LEU A 120 5.72 10.22 -10.28
CA LEU A 120 7.16 9.93 -10.25
C LEU A 120 7.77 10.16 -8.87
N ILE A 121 7.44 11.29 -8.22
CA ILE A 121 7.90 11.58 -6.85
C ILE A 121 7.37 10.52 -5.87
N MET A 122 6.09 10.20 -5.94
CA MET A 122 5.47 9.20 -5.06
C MET A 122 6.10 7.81 -5.26
N ALA A 123 6.39 7.41 -6.50
CA ALA A 123 7.11 6.17 -6.80
C ALA A 123 8.52 6.17 -6.20
N SER A 124 9.25 7.28 -6.34
CA SER A 124 10.63 7.40 -5.83
C SER A 124 10.73 7.44 -4.30
N CYS A 125 9.65 7.81 -3.60
CA CYS A 125 9.61 7.94 -2.14
C CYS A 125 8.57 7.00 -1.51
N ILE A 126 8.38 5.81 -2.10
CA ILE A 126 7.50 4.78 -1.57
C ILE A 126 7.88 4.42 -0.13
N GLY A 127 6.88 4.20 0.74
CA GLY A 127 7.12 3.97 2.17
C GLY A 127 7.51 5.23 2.98
N ALA A 128 7.78 6.37 2.34
CA ALA A 128 8.01 7.62 3.05
C ALA A 128 6.68 8.33 3.38
N SER A 129 6.68 9.08 4.47
CA SER A 129 5.50 9.88 4.85
C SER A 129 5.32 11.11 3.96
N CYS A 130 4.17 11.16 3.29
CA CYS A 130 3.76 12.24 2.42
C CYS A 130 3.17 13.41 3.23
N ASN A 131 3.63 14.63 2.90
CA ASN A 131 3.04 15.87 3.35
C ASN A 131 2.75 16.75 2.12
N PRO A 132 1.47 17.05 1.80
CA PRO A 132 1.12 17.85 0.64
C PRO A 132 1.80 19.24 0.61
N THR A 133 2.02 19.85 1.77
CA THR A 133 2.75 21.13 1.87
C THR A 133 4.24 20.95 1.56
N LYS A 134 4.88 19.87 2.02
CA LYS A 134 6.29 19.60 1.66
C LYS A 134 6.41 19.33 0.16
N LEU A 135 5.51 18.55 -0.43
CA LEU A 135 5.51 18.30 -1.87
C LEU A 135 5.31 19.60 -2.66
N SER A 136 4.39 20.46 -2.24
CA SER A 136 4.18 21.79 -2.87
C SER A 136 5.47 22.62 -2.87
N ASN A 137 6.19 22.62 -1.74
CA ASN A 137 7.50 23.27 -1.64
C ASN A 137 8.56 22.62 -2.53
N THR A 138 8.56 21.29 -2.68
CA THR A 138 9.46 20.56 -3.59
C THR A 138 9.21 20.96 -5.05
N PHE A 139 7.94 20.98 -5.49
CA PHE A 139 7.57 21.45 -6.83
C PHE A 139 8.05 22.90 -7.09
N LYS A 140 7.88 23.78 -6.10
CA LYS A 140 8.32 25.17 -6.21
C LYS A 140 9.84 25.31 -6.27
N SER A 141 10.57 24.57 -5.44
CA SER A 141 12.03 24.72 -5.30
C SER A 141 12.83 24.00 -6.38
N VAL A 142 12.42 22.78 -6.75
CA VAL A 142 13.19 21.93 -7.67
C VAL A 142 12.73 22.13 -9.12
N LYS A 143 11.42 22.27 -9.34
CA LYS A 143 10.84 22.34 -10.70
C LYS A 143 10.45 23.76 -11.11
N ASN A 144 10.53 24.74 -10.20
CA ASN A 144 10.05 26.10 -10.41
C ASN A 144 8.56 26.17 -10.83
N VAL A 145 7.76 25.20 -10.38
CA VAL A 145 6.31 25.11 -10.63
C VAL A 145 5.56 25.40 -9.34
N LYS A 146 4.61 26.33 -9.39
CA LYS A 146 3.73 26.65 -8.25
C LYS A 146 2.47 25.78 -8.31
N ILE A 147 2.45 24.74 -7.50
CA ILE A 147 1.25 23.93 -7.24
C ILE A 147 0.87 24.07 -5.76
N GLY A 148 -0.41 24.33 -5.48
CA GLY A 148 -0.91 24.47 -4.11
C GLY A 148 -0.95 23.13 -3.38
N SER A 149 -0.80 23.12 -2.05
CA SER A 149 -0.92 21.92 -1.23
C SER A 149 -2.30 21.25 -1.38
N GLN A 150 -3.37 22.04 -1.53
CA GLN A 150 -4.71 21.52 -1.78
C GLN A 150 -4.81 20.77 -3.12
N THR A 151 -4.15 21.28 -4.17
CA THR A 151 -4.11 20.61 -5.47
C THR A 151 -3.39 19.26 -5.36
N ILE A 152 -2.27 19.22 -4.65
CA ILE A 152 -1.54 17.96 -4.39
C ILE A 152 -2.42 16.99 -3.60
N SER A 153 -3.11 17.44 -2.56
CA SER A 153 -4.05 16.60 -1.80
C SER A 153 -5.12 16.00 -2.71
N ASN A 154 -5.70 16.80 -3.62
CA ASN A 154 -6.69 16.31 -4.57
C ASN A 154 -6.07 15.29 -5.54
N TYR A 155 -4.87 15.53 -6.06
CA TYR A 155 -4.21 14.57 -6.95
C TYR A 155 -3.90 13.24 -6.25
N LEU A 156 -3.50 13.26 -4.98
CA LEU A 156 -3.33 12.05 -4.17
C LEU A 156 -4.65 11.29 -3.96
N ILE A 157 -5.76 12.01 -3.80
CA ILE A 157 -7.10 11.40 -3.75
C ILE A 157 -7.41 10.73 -5.09
N TYR A 158 -7.21 11.42 -6.22
CA TYR A 158 -7.48 10.87 -7.55
C TYR A 158 -6.64 9.60 -7.85
N LEU A 159 -5.37 9.59 -7.41
CA LEU A 159 -4.50 8.42 -7.50
C LEU A 159 -4.98 7.24 -6.65
N SER A 160 -5.64 7.54 -5.54
CA SER A 160 -6.21 6.50 -4.67
C SER A 160 -7.51 5.96 -5.24
N GLU A 161 -8.35 6.83 -5.80
CA GLU A 161 -9.60 6.46 -6.49
C GLU A 161 -9.36 5.66 -7.79
N SER A 162 -8.20 5.85 -8.42
CA SER A 162 -7.78 5.07 -9.58
C SER A 162 -7.16 3.71 -9.21
N PHE A 163 -7.13 3.35 -7.92
CA PHE A 163 -6.43 2.16 -7.41
C PHE A 163 -4.93 2.10 -7.76
N LEU A 164 -4.29 3.23 -8.08
CA LEU A 164 -2.84 3.25 -8.31
C LEU A 164 -2.10 3.29 -6.97
N LEU A 165 -2.63 4.07 -6.02
CA LEU A 165 -2.10 4.21 -4.67
C LEU A 165 -3.12 3.78 -3.62
N ASN A 166 -2.63 3.17 -2.55
CA ASN A 166 -3.37 2.91 -1.34
C ASN A 166 -2.84 3.80 -0.22
N LYS A 167 -3.75 4.48 0.48
CA LYS A 167 -3.40 5.42 1.54
C LYS A 167 -3.40 4.72 2.90
N ALA A 168 -2.28 4.80 3.62
CA ALA A 168 -2.18 4.38 5.02
C ALA A 168 -2.16 5.63 5.92
N MET A 169 -3.17 5.76 6.78
CA MET A 169 -3.26 6.93 7.67
C MET A 169 -2.36 6.76 8.87
N ARG A 170 -1.85 7.88 9.40
CA ARG A 170 -1.11 7.84 10.67
C ARG A 170 -2.07 7.79 11.84
N TYR A 171 -1.84 6.84 12.74
CA TYR A 171 -2.61 6.63 13.96
C TYR A 171 -1.72 6.79 15.20
N ASP A 172 -2.10 7.71 16.09
CA ASP A 172 -1.48 7.84 17.40
C ASP A 172 -1.98 6.70 18.30
N ILE A 173 -1.13 5.70 18.55
CA ILE A 173 -1.50 4.49 19.30
C ILE A 173 -1.87 4.84 20.74
N LYS A 174 -1.10 5.72 21.38
CA LYS A 174 -1.33 6.12 22.79
C LYS A 174 -2.48 7.12 22.91
N GLY A 175 -2.55 8.09 22.01
CA GLY A 175 -3.59 9.11 21.96
C GLY A 175 -4.92 8.63 21.37
N LYS A 176 -4.95 7.42 20.78
CA LYS A 176 -6.10 6.78 20.14
C LYS A 176 -6.81 7.69 19.13
N LYS A 177 -6.02 8.37 18.29
CA LYS A 177 -6.53 9.37 17.34
C LYS A 177 -5.80 9.32 16.01
N TYR A 178 -6.53 9.62 14.95
CA TYR A 178 -5.94 9.81 13.63
C TYR A 178 -5.23 11.16 13.54
N ILE A 179 -4.07 11.16 12.88
CA ILE A 179 -3.29 12.37 12.58
C ILE A 179 -3.47 12.66 11.09
N ASN A 180 -4.38 13.58 10.76
CA ASN A 180 -4.83 13.80 9.38
C ASN A 180 -3.83 14.54 8.47
N THR A 181 -2.67 14.96 8.99
CA THR A 181 -1.72 15.83 8.24
C THR A 181 -0.69 15.05 7.43
N LEU A 182 -0.41 13.80 7.80
CA LEU A 182 0.67 12.99 7.23
C LEU A 182 0.13 11.57 6.98
N SER A 183 0.42 11.02 5.80
CA SER A 183 0.02 9.66 5.42
C SER A 183 1.12 9.03 4.59
N LYS A 184 1.23 7.70 4.64
CA LYS A 184 2.03 6.97 3.65
C LYS A 184 1.13 6.53 2.50
N TYR A 185 1.73 6.39 1.33
CA TYR A 185 1.05 5.85 0.15
C TYR A 185 1.87 4.69 -0.39
N TYR A 186 1.19 3.61 -0.69
CA TYR A 186 1.75 2.38 -1.24
C TYR A 186 1.16 2.13 -2.62
N PHE A 187 1.93 1.59 -3.54
CA PHE A 187 1.41 1.23 -4.87
C PHE A 187 0.66 -0.10 -4.78
N ALA A 188 -0.51 -0.18 -5.40
CA ALA A 188 -1.28 -1.42 -5.45
C ALA A 188 -0.52 -2.55 -6.16
N ASP A 189 0.36 -2.20 -7.10
CA ASP A 189 1.25 -3.13 -7.78
C ASP A 189 2.68 -2.57 -7.86
N ILE A 190 3.66 -3.37 -7.44
CA ILE A 190 5.07 -2.97 -7.45
C ILE A 190 5.68 -2.94 -8.85
N GLY A 191 5.20 -3.77 -9.78
CA GLY A 191 5.62 -3.74 -11.17
C GLY A 191 5.31 -2.40 -11.83
N LEU A 192 4.08 -1.91 -11.64
CA LEU A 192 3.69 -0.57 -12.09
C LEU A 192 4.59 0.51 -11.50
N ARG A 193 4.82 0.49 -10.18
CA ARG A 193 5.73 1.43 -9.50
C ARG A 193 7.13 1.41 -10.11
N ASN A 194 7.69 0.22 -10.34
CA ASN A 194 9.03 0.07 -10.87
C ASN A 194 9.11 0.55 -12.33
N ALA A 195 8.08 0.26 -13.14
CA ALA A 195 7.99 0.70 -14.53
C ALA A 195 7.93 2.23 -14.65
N ILE A 196 7.21 2.90 -13.75
CA ILE A 196 7.14 4.38 -13.65
C ILE A 196 8.54 4.99 -13.46
N LEU A 197 9.45 4.29 -12.78
CA LEU A 197 10.83 4.74 -12.53
C LEU A 197 11.84 4.23 -13.57
N ASP A 198 11.36 3.66 -14.68
CA ASP A 198 12.17 3.00 -15.70
C ASP A 198 13.01 1.83 -15.15
N MET A 199 12.53 1.13 -14.12
CA MET A 199 13.23 0.03 -13.44
C MET A 199 14.56 0.43 -12.76
N ARG A 200 14.85 1.74 -12.62
CA ARG A 200 16.16 2.23 -12.14
C ARG A 200 16.35 2.13 -10.63
N GLN A 201 15.27 2.20 -9.85
CA GLN A 201 15.32 2.22 -8.39
C GLN A 201 14.64 0.97 -7.85
N GLN A 202 15.43 -0.02 -7.42
CA GLN A 202 14.92 -1.24 -6.78
C GLN A 202 15.43 -1.32 -5.34
N GLU A 203 14.88 -0.48 -4.49
CA GLU A 203 15.21 -0.47 -3.06
C GLU A 203 14.38 -1.54 -2.35
N GLU A 204 14.98 -2.72 -2.19
CA GLU A 204 14.26 -3.92 -1.73
C GLU A 204 13.57 -3.73 -0.37
N THR A 205 14.16 -2.96 0.55
CA THR A 205 13.54 -2.64 1.86
C THR A 205 12.15 -2.01 1.71
N HIS A 206 12.04 -0.97 0.88
CA HIS A 206 10.77 -0.26 0.70
C HIS A 206 9.79 -1.02 -0.19
N ILE A 207 10.31 -1.80 -1.14
CA ILE A 207 9.50 -2.71 -1.95
C ILE A 207 8.88 -3.81 -1.06
N MET A 208 9.68 -4.40 -0.16
CA MET A 208 9.21 -5.42 0.78
C MET A 208 8.15 -4.85 1.74
N GLU A 209 8.37 -3.64 2.27
CA GLU A 209 7.36 -2.93 3.07
C GLU A 209 6.04 -2.77 2.31
N ASN A 210 6.07 -2.32 1.05
CA ASN A 210 4.85 -2.18 0.24
C ASN A 210 4.20 -3.55 -0.06
N ILE A 211 4.98 -4.59 -0.33
CA ILE A 211 4.42 -5.92 -0.58
C ILE A 211 3.72 -6.46 0.67
N ILE A 212 4.30 -6.26 1.86
CA ILE A 212 3.66 -6.59 3.14
C ILE A 212 2.37 -5.78 3.32
N TYR A 213 2.37 -4.49 2.98
CA TYR A 213 1.15 -3.68 2.99
C TYR A 213 0.06 -4.28 2.08
N ASN A 214 0.40 -4.59 0.83
CA ASN A 214 -0.54 -5.16 -0.14
C ASN A 214 -1.07 -6.51 0.33
N GLU A 215 -0.22 -7.36 0.90
CA GLU A 215 -0.61 -8.65 1.47
C GLU A 215 -1.66 -8.47 2.58
N LEU A 216 -1.42 -7.55 3.51
CA LEU A 216 -2.37 -7.25 4.59
C LEU A 216 -3.71 -6.76 4.03
N VAL A 217 -3.70 -5.90 3.00
CA VAL A 217 -4.91 -5.42 2.34
C VAL A 217 -5.65 -6.55 1.62
N VAL A 218 -4.95 -7.44 0.91
CA VAL A 218 -5.53 -8.60 0.23
C VAL A 218 -6.21 -9.54 1.23
N ARG A 219 -5.62 -9.73 2.41
CA ARG A 219 -6.22 -10.49 3.53
C ARG A 219 -7.39 -9.78 4.22
N GLY A 220 -7.81 -8.61 3.74
CA GLY A 220 -8.97 -7.87 4.22
C GLY A 220 -8.71 -6.96 5.42
N TYR A 221 -7.45 -6.75 5.82
CA TYR A 221 -7.14 -5.86 6.93
C TYR A 221 -7.29 -4.38 6.53
N SER A 222 -7.79 -3.58 7.45
CA SER A 222 -7.57 -2.12 7.42
C SER A 222 -6.16 -1.84 7.92
N VAL A 223 -5.34 -1.16 7.11
CA VAL A 223 -3.91 -0.97 7.37
C VAL A 223 -3.56 0.51 7.53
N ASP A 224 -3.12 0.86 8.73
CA ASP A 224 -2.66 2.20 9.11
C ASP A 224 -1.17 2.19 9.52
N VAL A 225 -0.53 3.36 9.61
CA VAL A 225 0.83 3.50 10.14
C VAL A 225 0.77 3.95 11.60
N GLY A 226 1.44 3.24 12.49
CA GLY A 226 1.38 3.51 13.94
C GLY A 226 2.42 4.52 14.40
N MET A 227 2.00 5.44 15.27
CA MET A 227 2.90 6.40 15.93
C MET A 227 2.91 6.14 17.43
N VAL A 228 4.10 5.95 17.99
CA VAL A 228 4.34 5.73 19.42
C VAL A 228 5.22 6.85 19.96
N GLU A 229 4.66 7.71 20.82
CA GLU A 229 5.45 8.72 21.54
C GLU A 229 6.20 8.07 22.71
N ILE A 230 7.52 8.31 22.77
CA ILE A 230 8.37 7.96 23.92
C ILE A 230 9.11 9.20 24.42
N LYS A 231 9.47 9.18 25.70
CA LYS A 231 10.27 10.24 26.32
C LYS A 231 11.72 9.78 26.44
N LYS A 232 12.67 10.59 26.01
CA LYS A 232 14.11 10.36 26.14
C LYS A 232 14.76 11.61 26.76
N PRO A 233 15.65 11.49 27.75
CA PRO A 233 16.41 12.64 28.22
C PRO A 233 17.36 13.13 27.10
N ASP A 234 17.48 14.44 26.94
CA ASP A 234 18.52 15.06 26.12
C ASP A 234 19.87 15.11 26.86
N LYS A 235 20.87 15.70 26.21
CA LYS A 235 22.22 15.85 26.78
C LYS A 235 22.25 16.69 28.06
N ASP A 236 21.23 17.52 28.28
CA ASP A 236 21.09 18.42 29.43
C ASP A 236 20.10 17.86 30.48
N GLY A 237 19.64 16.61 30.31
CA GLY A 237 18.70 15.95 31.22
C GLY A 237 17.24 16.36 31.07
N LYS A 238 16.88 17.17 30.06
CA LYS A 238 15.48 17.53 29.78
C LYS A 238 14.79 16.43 28.98
N TRP A 239 13.53 16.17 29.29
CA TRP A 239 12.73 15.18 28.58
C TRP A 239 12.32 15.66 27.19
N LEU A 240 12.88 15.03 26.16
CA LEU A 240 12.43 15.16 24.77
C LEU A 240 11.37 14.10 24.45
N ARG A 241 10.35 14.50 23.71
CA ARG A 241 9.38 13.59 23.12
C ARG A 241 9.84 13.23 21.72
N ILE A 242 9.97 11.93 21.45
CA ILE A 242 10.29 11.41 20.13
C ILE A 242 9.17 10.46 19.70
N GLN A 243 8.83 10.49 18.41
CA GLN A 243 7.87 9.58 17.82
C GLN A 243 8.62 8.42 17.16
N LEU A 244 8.23 7.21 17.51
CA LEU A 244 8.62 5.98 16.82
C LEU A 244 7.50 5.57 15.89
N GLU A 245 7.86 5.10 14.71
CA GLU A 245 6.92 4.58 13.72
C GLU A 245 6.83 3.07 13.88
N VAL A 246 5.61 2.54 13.78
CA VAL A 246 5.31 1.14 13.52
C VAL A 246 4.83 1.10 12.09
N ASP A 247 5.45 0.27 11.24
CA ASP A 247 5.16 0.29 9.80
C ASP A 247 3.66 0.08 9.54
N PHE A 248 3.07 -0.93 10.18
CA PHE A 248 1.64 -1.24 10.02
C PHE A 248 0.92 -1.55 11.33
N ILE A 249 -0.29 -1.03 11.43
CA ILE A 249 -1.36 -1.49 12.32
C ILE A 249 -2.40 -2.14 11.41
N ALA A 250 -2.48 -3.46 11.44
CA ALA A 250 -3.46 -4.23 10.68
C ALA A 250 -4.65 -4.58 11.58
N THR A 251 -5.86 -4.16 11.22
CA THR A 251 -7.08 -4.41 12.00
C THR A 251 -8.15 -5.12 11.15
N LEU A 252 -8.72 -6.20 11.67
CA LEU A 252 -9.82 -6.95 11.07
C LEU A 252 -10.80 -7.40 12.17
N GLY A 253 -11.92 -6.70 12.31
CA GLY A 253 -12.87 -6.94 13.40
C GLY A 253 -12.21 -6.77 14.77
N SER A 254 -12.18 -7.84 15.57
CA SER A 254 -11.49 -7.86 16.88
C SER A 254 -9.99 -8.16 16.79
N LYS A 255 -9.50 -8.61 15.64
CA LYS A 255 -8.07 -8.90 15.42
C LYS A 255 -7.33 -7.60 15.17
N LYS A 256 -6.17 -7.45 15.83
CA LYS A 256 -5.23 -6.35 15.60
C LYS A 256 -3.81 -6.85 15.73
N TYR A 257 -2.96 -6.44 14.78
CA TYR A 257 -1.54 -6.77 14.73
C TYR A 257 -0.73 -5.50 14.52
N TYR A 258 0.43 -5.43 15.17
CA TYR A 258 1.46 -4.45 14.89
C TYR A 258 2.58 -5.14 14.12
N VAL A 259 2.86 -4.67 12.91
CA VAL A 259 3.82 -5.30 12.00
C VAL A 259 4.95 -4.33 11.69
N GLN A 260 6.18 -4.81 11.81
CA GLN A 260 7.40 -4.12 11.41
C GLN A 260 8.10 -4.93 10.30
N SER A 261 8.57 -4.25 9.26
CA SER A 261 9.35 -4.82 8.16
C SER A 261 10.83 -4.58 8.40
N ALA A 262 11.65 -5.62 8.33
CA ALA A 262 13.10 -5.50 8.46
C ALA A 262 13.82 -6.41 7.46
N LEU A 263 14.64 -5.86 6.56
CA LEU A 263 15.30 -6.65 5.53
C LEU A 263 16.13 -7.80 6.14
N SER A 264 16.85 -7.54 7.23
CA SER A 264 17.57 -8.55 8.00
C SER A 264 17.77 -8.10 9.45
N ILE A 265 17.97 -9.07 10.34
CA ILE A 265 18.28 -8.86 11.77
C ILE A 265 19.52 -9.71 12.12
N PRO A 266 20.73 -9.25 11.76
CA PRO A 266 21.95 -10.03 11.91
C PRO A 266 22.44 -10.10 13.36
N ASP A 267 22.07 -9.13 14.19
CA ASP A 267 22.57 -8.98 15.56
C ASP A 267 21.50 -8.43 16.51
N ARG A 268 21.85 -8.45 17.81
CA ARG A 268 20.96 -8.00 18.89
C ARG A 268 20.70 -6.49 18.87
N GLU A 269 21.65 -5.68 18.38
CA GLU A 269 21.47 -4.23 18.30
C GLU A 269 20.38 -3.89 17.28
N LYS A 270 20.43 -4.54 16.11
CA LYS A 270 19.41 -4.42 15.08
C LYS A 270 18.06 -4.93 15.58
N GLU A 271 18.02 -6.04 16.31
CA GLU A 271 16.77 -6.54 16.89
C GLU A 271 16.14 -5.52 17.86
N ILE A 272 16.96 -4.91 18.73
CA ILE A 272 16.50 -3.85 19.65
C ILE A 272 16.00 -2.64 18.87
N GLN A 273 16.66 -2.26 17.77
CA GLN A 273 16.24 -1.16 16.92
C GLN A 273 14.87 -1.42 16.29
N GLU A 274 14.67 -2.56 15.65
CA GLU A 274 13.43 -2.90 14.94
C GLU A 274 12.26 -3.17 15.89
N SER A 275 12.53 -3.74 17.07
CA SER A 275 11.49 -3.97 18.09
C SER A 275 11.12 -2.72 18.89
N ARG A 276 11.88 -1.63 18.78
CA ARG A 276 11.78 -0.47 19.68
C ARG A 276 10.39 0.16 19.70
N SER A 277 9.77 0.33 18.53
CA SER A 277 8.42 0.90 18.42
C SER A 277 7.39 -0.03 19.07
N LEU A 278 7.49 -1.33 18.80
CA LEU A 278 6.60 -2.39 19.27
C LEU A 278 6.62 -2.56 20.80
N ILE A 279 7.80 -2.56 21.42
CA ILE A 279 7.96 -2.70 22.88
C ILE A 279 7.29 -1.55 23.64
N ASN A 280 7.19 -0.37 23.02
CA ASN A 280 6.62 0.82 23.66
C ASN A 280 5.09 0.95 23.51
N ILE A 281 4.43 -0.11 23.03
CA ILE A 281 2.98 -0.22 22.91
C ILE A 281 2.43 -0.99 24.11
N ASN A 282 1.67 -0.29 24.96
CA ASN A 282 1.16 -0.82 26.22
C ASN A 282 -0.19 -1.55 26.06
N ASP A 283 -0.23 -2.54 25.18
CA ASP A 283 -1.36 -3.47 25.02
C ASP A 283 -0.88 -4.90 24.73
N SER A 284 -1.81 -5.84 24.72
CA SER A 284 -1.54 -7.27 24.52
C SER A 284 -1.79 -7.75 23.09
N PHE A 285 -2.02 -6.85 22.13
CA PHE A 285 -2.15 -7.28 20.73
C PHE A 285 -0.81 -7.78 20.20
N LYS A 286 -0.88 -8.71 19.24
CA LYS A 286 0.30 -9.37 18.68
C LYS A 286 1.20 -8.36 17.97
N LYS A 287 2.49 -8.56 18.15
CA LYS A 287 3.58 -7.74 17.59
C LYS A 287 4.46 -8.65 16.76
N ILE A 288 4.67 -8.29 15.50
CA ILE A 288 5.29 -9.14 14.49
C ILE A 288 6.38 -8.35 13.77
N ILE A 289 7.54 -8.97 13.59
CA ILE A 289 8.62 -8.49 12.74
C ILE A 289 8.76 -9.47 11.57
N VAL A 290 8.55 -8.98 10.35
CA VAL A 290 8.72 -9.76 9.12
C VAL A 290 10.12 -9.50 8.59
N VAL A 291 10.90 -10.57 8.40
CA VAL A 291 12.27 -10.51 7.87
C VAL A 291 12.41 -11.22 6.54
N LYS A 292 13.26 -10.73 5.63
CA LYS A 292 13.48 -11.42 4.35
C LYS A 292 14.10 -12.82 4.53
N ASP A 293 14.92 -12.97 5.56
CA ASP A 293 15.68 -14.19 5.83
C ASP A 293 14.76 -15.41 5.99
N HIS A 294 15.21 -16.56 5.51
CA HIS A 294 14.52 -17.83 5.73
C HIS A 294 14.84 -18.34 7.14
N ILE A 295 13.93 -18.06 8.08
CA ILE A 295 14.07 -18.40 9.49
C ILE A 295 12.86 -19.20 9.96
N MET A 296 13.06 -20.03 10.99
CA MET A 296 11.92 -20.57 11.72
C MET A 296 11.27 -19.46 12.57
N PRO A 297 9.93 -19.35 12.59
CA PRO A 297 9.24 -18.39 13.44
C PRO A 297 9.70 -18.51 14.90
N ARG A 298 10.03 -17.38 15.53
CA ARG A 298 10.53 -17.34 16.91
C ARG A 298 9.95 -16.16 17.68
N ARG A 299 9.87 -16.27 19.00
CA ARG A 299 9.49 -15.16 19.89
C ARG A 299 10.67 -14.75 20.74
N ASN A 300 10.84 -13.45 20.96
CA ASN A 300 11.79 -12.93 21.94
C ASN A 300 11.16 -12.82 23.34
N GLU A 301 11.95 -12.36 24.31
CA GLU A 301 11.53 -12.23 25.73
C GLU A 301 10.32 -11.30 25.92
N GLU A 302 10.08 -10.37 25.00
CA GLU A 302 8.95 -9.43 25.00
C GLU A 302 7.70 -10.02 24.29
N GLY A 303 7.78 -11.27 23.83
CA GLY A 303 6.70 -11.96 23.12
C GLY A 303 6.51 -11.52 21.66
N ILE A 304 7.43 -10.73 21.11
CA ILE A 304 7.38 -10.28 19.70
C ILE A 304 7.75 -11.46 18.79
N LEU A 305 6.86 -11.78 17.85
CA LEU A 305 7.09 -12.80 16.83
C LEU A 305 8.01 -12.27 15.74
N THR A 306 9.07 -12.99 15.39
CA THR A 306 9.83 -12.78 14.17
C THR A 306 9.54 -13.92 13.20
N ILE A 307 9.15 -13.60 11.97
CA ILE A 307 8.77 -14.57 10.94
C ILE A 307 9.47 -14.26 9.61
N GLY A 308 9.84 -15.29 8.85
CA GLY A 308 10.39 -15.12 7.51
C GLY A 308 9.34 -14.62 6.51
N LEU A 309 9.78 -13.86 5.51
CA LEU A 309 8.91 -13.21 4.53
C LEU A 309 8.05 -14.22 3.77
N PHE A 310 8.61 -15.35 3.37
CA PHE A 310 7.84 -16.36 2.64
C PHE A 310 6.85 -17.09 3.53
N ASP A 311 7.15 -17.31 4.81
CA ASP A 311 6.17 -17.88 5.73
C ASP A 311 5.05 -16.87 5.96
N PHE A 312 5.38 -15.57 6.08
CA PHE A 312 4.39 -14.51 6.15
C PHE A 312 3.47 -14.50 4.91
N LEU A 313 4.03 -14.50 3.69
CA LEU A 313 3.28 -14.35 2.43
C LEU A 313 2.56 -15.61 1.94
N LEU A 314 3.03 -16.81 2.30
CA LEU A 314 2.48 -18.07 1.77
C LEU A 314 1.54 -18.79 2.74
N ASP A 315 1.61 -18.49 4.04
CA ASP A 315 0.69 -19.03 5.04
C ASP A 315 -0.40 -17.97 5.37
N GLU A 316 -1.65 -18.31 5.09
CA GLU A 316 -2.82 -17.46 5.35
C GLU A 316 -2.97 -17.13 6.84
N ASP A 317 -2.61 -18.09 7.70
CA ASP A 317 -2.71 -18.00 9.16
C ASP A 317 -1.42 -17.47 9.83
N SER A 318 -0.45 -16.96 9.05
CA SER A 318 0.87 -16.54 9.54
C SER A 318 0.85 -15.47 10.63
N LEU A 319 -0.19 -14.63 10.66
CA LEU A 319 -0.44 -13.63 11.71
C LEU A 319 -0.91 -14.27 13.04
N ASP A 320 -1.50 -15.46 12.97
CA ASP A 320 -2.13 -16.16 14.09
C ASP A 320 -1.26 -17.22 14.77
N ILE A 321 -0.02 -17.41 14.30
CA ILE A 321 1.04 -18.22 14.92
C ILE A 321 1.35 -17.84 16.37
#